data_AF-A0A7S3QAU1-F1
#
_entry.id   AF-A0A7S3QAU1-F1
#
_cell.length_a   1.000
_cell.length_b   1.000
_cell.length_c   1.000
_cell.angle_alpha   90.00
_cell.angle_beta   90.00
_cell.angle_gamma   90.00
#
_symmetry.space_group_name_H-M   'P 1'
#
loop_
_entity.id
_entity.type
_entity.pdbx_description
1 polymer ?
#
loop_
_entity_poly.entity_id
_entity_poly.type
_entity_poly.pdbx_seq_one_letter_code
_entity_poly.pdbx_strand_id
1 'polypeptide(L)'
;MKEANGALRNVFVGICVLPIGMSFFWLFCNSLHITEAGWVGGLPALIHALTVMEIALVPLLYFMLKDASSALRKAVDIRAMVEKFSEKKNKDVAPSGGELSWINLDSYSLIVDSGWSPYWTTSAISNVDQDAEGKMLTKEIEALERNVKSSLSGDAAIVNASKAAEMEEAAQVSYLEGYREYAYFVFNFIAFYGYLLGVVVYYFDADENQPAAVRQLKLGYSNDDADWAGNFAGDFMWTVEPIVILLSPFIISRLTKSKGDKVKKD
;
A
#
# COMPACT_ATOMS: atom_id res chain seq x y z
N MET A 1 19.33 3.12 -7.29
CA MET A 1 18.84 1.72 -7.32
C MET A 1 17.43 1.55 -6.74
N LYS A 2 17.08 2.13 -5.57
CA LYS A 2 15.70 2.05 -5.02
C LYS A 2 14.62 2.61 -5.98
N GLU A 3 14.92 3.71 -6.69
CA GLU A 3 13.97 4.36 -7.62
C GLU A 3 13.70 3.55 -8.88
N ALA A 4 14.74 2.98 -9.51
CA ALA A 4 14.57 2.07 -10.65
C ALA A 4 13.71 0.84 -10.28
N ASN A 5 13.89 0.31 -9.07
CA ASN A 5 13.05 -0.78 -8.56
C ASN A 5 11.60 -0.33 -8.32
N GLY A 6 11.38 0.92 -7.86
CA GLY A 6 10.05 1.50 -7.73
C GLY A 6 9.35 1.70 -9.07
N ALA A 7 10.06 2.23 -10.07
CA ALA A 7 9.53 2.41 -11.42
C ALA A 7 9.17 1.07 -12.08
N LEU A 8 10.07 0.09 -12.01
CA LEU A 8 9.81 -1.27 -12.52
C LEU A 8 8.60 -1.90 -11.85
N ARG A 9 8.48 -1.74 -10.52
CA ARG A 9 7.32 -2.19 -9.77
C ARG A 9 6.03 -1.53 -10.26
N ASN A 10 6.01 -0.21 -10.44
CA ASN A 10 4.82 0.51 -10.89
C ASN A 10 4.40 0.10 -12.30
N VAL A 11 5.35 -0.08 -13.22
CA VAL A 11 5.07 -0.60 -14.57
C VAL A 11 4.46 -2.00 -14.48
N PHE A 12 5.06 -2.87 -13.67
CA PHE A 12 4.56 -4.23 -13.49
C PHE A 12 3.15 -4.27 -12.88
N VAL A 13 2.90 -3.47 -11.84
CA VAL A 13 1.54 -3.30 -11.27
C VAL A 13 0.57 -2.80 -12.34
N GLY A 14 0.96 -1.83 -13.16
CA GLY A 14 0.13 -1.33 -14.26
C GLY A 14 -0.20 -2.42 -15.30
N ILE A 15 0.77 -3.27 -15.63
CA ILE A 15 0.58 -4.42 -16.53
C ILE A 15 -0.42 -5.43 -15.94
N CYS A 16 -0.47 -5.60 -14.61
CA CYS A 16 -1.45 -6.46 -13.94
C CYS A 16 -2.84 -5.79 -13.83
N VAL A 17 -2.91 -4.49 -13.55
CA VAL A 17 -4.18 -3.77 -13.37
C VAL A 17 -4.95 -3.62 -14.68
N LEU A 18 -4.26 -3.41 -15.81
CA LEU A 18 -4.90 -3.28 -17.12
C LEU A 18 -5.81 -4.47 -17.50
N PRO A 19 -5.34 -5.73 -17.50
CA PRO A 19 -6.18 -6.88 -17.82
C PRO A 19 -7.28 -7.13 -16.79
N ILE A 20 -7.08 -6.77 -15.50
CA ILE A 20 -8.15 -6.81 -14.50
C ILE A 20 -9.26 -5.84 -14.90
N GLY A 21 -8.92 -4.58 -15.20
CA GLY A 21 -9.89 -3.57 -15.64
C GLY A 21 -10.62 -3.97 -16.93
N MET A 22 -9.94 -4.62 -17.87
CA MET A 22 -10.58 -5.21 -19.05
C MET A 22 -11.51 -6.36 -18.70
N SER A 23 -11.17 -7.20 -17.71
CA SER A 23 -12.00 -8.34 -17.31
C SER A 23 -13.32 -7.91 -16.66
N PHE A 24 -13.31 -6.77 -15.96
CA PHE A 24 -14.54 -6.14 -15.46
C PHE A 24 -15.55 -5.81 -16.55
N PHE A 25 -15.11 -5.55 -17.79
CA PHE A 25 -16.03 -5.36 -18.91
C PHE A 25 -16.87 -6.63 -19.17
N TRP A 26 -16.26 -7.81 -19.11
CA TRP A 26 -16.98 -9.08 -19.28
C TRP A 26 -17.89 -9.38 -18.08
N LEU A 27 -17.44 -9.09 -16.86
CA LEU A 27 -18.31 -9.16 -15.67
C LEU A 27 -19.55 -8.28 -15.84
N PHE A 28 -19.37 -7.03 -16.27
CA PHE A 28 -20.48 -6.11 -16.52
C PHE A 28 -21.41 -6.62 -17.64
N CYS A 29 -20.86 -7.10 -18.75
CA CYS A 29 -21.67 -7.72 -19.82
C CYS A 29 -22.44 -8.95 -19.32
N ASN A 30 -21.86 -9.71 -18.39
CA ASN A 30 -22.52 -10.84 -17.76
C ASN A 30 -23.67 -10.41 -16.85
N SER A 31 -23.49 -9.37 -16.04
CA SER A 31 -24.58 -8.79 -15.23
C SER A 31 -25.74 -8.25 -16.07
N LEU A 32 -25.49 -7.89 -17.34
CA LEU A 32 -26.53 -7.49 -18.29
C LEU A 32 -27.11 -8.66 -19.12
N HIS A 33 -26.74 -9.91 -18.80
CA HIS A 33 -27.12 -11.11 -19.54
C HIS A 33 -26.73 -11.11 -21.03
N ILE A 34 -25.75 -10.29 -21.43
CA ILE A 34 -25.27 -10.20 -22.82
C ILE A 34 -24.41 -11.43 -23.19
N THR A 35 -23.68 -11.97 -22.21
CA THR A 35 -22.88 -13.19 -22.35
C THR A 35 -23.77 -14.43 -22.47
N GLU A 36 -24.88 -14.51 -21.75
CA GLU A 36 -25.87 -15.60 -21.86
C GLU A 36 -26.54 -15.62 -23.25
N ALA A 37 -26.76 -14.44 -23.84
CA ALA A 37 -27.25 -14.29 -25.20
C ALA A 37 -26.22 -14.66 -26.29
N GLY A 38 -24.96 -14.92 -25.91
CA GLY A 38 -23.89 -15.36 -26.81
C GLY A 38 -23.29 -14.25 -27.70
N TRP A 39 -23.62 -12.97 -27.46
CA TRP A 39 -23.24 -11.87 -28.36
C TRP A 39 -21.76 -11.45 -28.26
N VAL A 40 -21.14 -11.65 -27.10
CA VAL A 40 -19.73 -11.28 -26.84
C VAL A 40 -18.96 -12.47 -26.26
N GLY A 41 -18.85 -13.54 -27.05
CA GLY A 41 -18.01 -14.71 -26.72
C GLY A 41 -18.58 -15.66 -25.66
N GLY A 42 -19.77 -15.38 -25.12
CA GLY A 42 -20.50 -16.31 -24.25
C GLY A 42 -19.90 -16.49 -22.85
N LEU A 43 -20.40 -17.49 -22.13
CA LEU A 43 -19.83 -17.96 -20.85
C LEU A 43 -18.32 -18.29 -20.94
N PRO A 44 -17.79 -18.92 -22.02
CA PRO A 44 -16.36 -19.19 -22.11
C PRO A 44 -15.49 -17.92 -22.09
N ALA A 45 -15.94 -16.84 -22.73
CA ALA A 45 -15.21 -15.58 -22.72
C ALA A 45 -15.17 -14.95 -21.33
N LEU A 46 -16.27 -15.06 -20.57
CA LEU A 46 -16.31 -14.64 -19.17
C LEU A 46 -15.29 -15.42 -18.32
N ILE A 47 -15.29 -16.75 -18.43
CA ILE A 47 -14.37 -17.60 -17.65
C ILE A 47 -12.91 -17.32 -18.00
N HIS A 48 -12.58 -17.09 -19.27
CA HIS A 48 -11.24 -16.70 -19.67
C HIS A 48 -10.86 -15.32 -19.13
N ALA A 49 -11.78 -14.35 -19.14
CA ALA A 49 -11.56 -13.04 -18.53
C ALA A 49 -11.29 -13.18 -17.02
N LEU A 50 -12.12 -13.95 -16.30
CA LEU A 50 -11.89 -14.27 -14.89
C LEU A 50 -10.52 -14.92 -14.67
N THR A 51 -10.15 -15.92 -15.48
CA THR A 51 -8.85 -16.60 -15.36
C THR A 51 -7.68 -15.62 -15.52
N VAL A 52 -7.74 -14.72 -16.50
CA VAL A 52 -6.71 -13.70 -16.71
C VAL A 52 -6.64 -12.71 -15.54
N MET A 53 -7.80 -12.31 -15.03
CA MET A 53 -7.93 -11.44 -13.85
C MET A 53 -7.29 -12.09 -12.62
N GLU A 54 -7.58 -13.37 -12.35
CA GLU A 54 -7.00 -14.12 -11.23
C GLU A 54 -5.47 -14.22 -11.34
N ILE A 55 -4.94 -14.54 -12.53
CA ILE A 55 -3.49 -14.59 -12.76
C ILE A 55 -2.83 -13.24 -12.50
N ALA A 56 -3.47 -12.15 -12.93
CA ALA A 56 -2.97 -10.80 -12.71
C ALA A 56 -3.09 -10.35 -11.25
N LEU A 57 -4.05 -10.89 -10.48
CA LEU A 57 -4.29 -10.56 -9.09
C LEU A 57 -3.27 -11.20 -8.14
N VAL A 58 -2.77 -12.40 -8.44
CA VAL A 58 -1.75 -13.10 -7.64
C VAL A 58 -0.54 -12.22 -7.28
N PRO A 59 0.17 -11.58 -8.24
CA PRO A 59 1.29 -10.70 -7.90
C PRO A 59 0.86 -9.45 -7.11
N LEU A 60 -0.35 -8.94 -7.35
CA LEU A 60 -0.87 -7.77 -6.63
C LEU A 60 -1.14 -8.11 -5.15
N LEU A 61 -1.73 -9.27 -4.86
CA LEU A 61 -1.91 -9.77 -3.49
C LEU A 61 -0.58 -9.87 -2.74
N TYR A 62 0.46 -10.35 -3.42
CA TYR A 62 1.81 -10.38 -2.84
C TYR A 62 2.34 -8.98 -2.52
N PHE A 63 2.17 -8.00 -3.42
CA PHE A 63 2.60 -6.63 -3.15
C PHE A 63 1.82 -5.96 -2.03
N MET A 64 0.50 -6.18 -1.94
CA MET A 64 -0.32 -5.67 -0.84
C MET A 64 0.20 -6.18 0.52
N LEU A 65 0.49 -7.48 0.61
CA LEU A 65 1.05 -8.08 1.83
C LEU A 65 2.44 -7.48 2.18
N LYS A 66 3.28 -7.28 1.16
CA LYS A 66 4.62 -6.72 1.31
C LYS A 66 4.57 -5.26 1.76
N ASP A 67 3.68 -4.46 1.18
CA ASP A 67 3.49 -3.05 1.53
C ASP A 67 2.96 -2.90 2.95
N ALA A 68 1.95 -3.68 3.31
CA ALA A 68 1.39 -3.70 4.65
C ALA A 68 2.48 -4.01 5.69
N SER A 69 3.29 -5.04 5.43
CA SER A 69 4.43 -5.41 6.27
C SER A 69 5.49 -4.29 6.35
N SER A 70 5.75 -3.62 5.22
CA SER A 70 6.73 -2.53 5.15
C SER A 70 6.27 -1.29 5.94
N ALA A 71 4.98 -0.95 5.86
CA ALA A 71 4.40 0.17 6.60
C ALA A 71 4.42 -0.07 8.12
N LEU A 72 4.09 -1.30 8.56
CA LEU A 72 4.19 -1.67 9.98
C LEU A 72 5.64 -1.63 10.49
N ARG A 73 6.60 -2.16 9.73
CA ARG A 73 8.03 -2.09 10.10
C ARG A 73 8.51 -0.66 10.22
N LYS A 74 8.16 0.19 9.24
CA LYS A 74 8.45 1.64 9.30
C LYS A 74 7.91 2.26 10.58
N ALA A 75 6.68 1.93 10.97
CA ALA A 75 6.08 2.45 12.20
C ALA A 75 6.80 1.98 13.48
N VAL A 76 7.20 0.71 13.54
CA VAL A 76 8.03 0.16 14.64
C VAL A 76 9.38 0.85 14.71
N ASP A 77 10.04 1.04 13.56
CA ASP A 77 11.36 1.66 13.48
C ASP A 77 11.32 3.13 13.92
N ILE A 78 10.27 3.88 13.52
CA ILE A 78 10.05 5.26 13.97
C ILE A 78 9.89 5.30 15.50
N ARG A 79 9.05 4.42 16.08
CA ARG A 79 8.85 4.38 17.54
C ARG A 79 10.13 4.03 18.29
N ALA A 80 10.85 3.01 17.84
CA ALA A 80 12.12 2.61 18.44
C ALA A 80 13.14 3.77 18.41
N MET A 81 13.12 4.58 17.35
CA MET A 81 13.95 5.78 17.25
C MET A 81 13.53 6.88 18.23
N VAL A 82 12.22 7.16 18.34
CA VAL A 82 11.69 8.12 19.32
C VAL A 82 12.05 7.67 20.74
N GLU A 83 11.80 6.41 21.11
CA GLU A 83 12.15 5.88 22.43
C GLU A 83 13.65 5.94 22.72
N LYS A 84 14.49 5.63 21.72
CA LYS A 84 15.95 5.57 21.90
C LYS A 84 16.60 6.95 21.96
N PHE A 85 16.06 7.96 21.27
CA PHE A 85 16.72 9.25 21.04
C PHE A 85 15.93 10.49 21.48
N SER A 86 14.69 10.33 21.98
CA SER A 86 13.94 11.40 22.64
C SER A 86 14.75 11.96 23.81
N GLU A 87 14.86 13.29 23.88
CA GLU A 87 15.48 14.04 24.99
C GLU A 87 16.99 13.78 25.22
N LYS A 88 17.63 12.89 24.44
CA LYS A 88 19.08 12.67 24.49
C LYS A 88 19.82 13.73 23.71
N LYS A 89 20.88 14.28 24.28
CA LYS A 89 21.78 15.20 23.56
C LYS A 89 22.74 14.41 22.69
N ASN A 90 23.14 15.00 21.56
CA ASN A 90 24.11 14.39 20.64
C ASN A 90 25.44 14.00 21.32
N LYS A 91 25.84 14.75 22.37
CA LYS A 91 27.04 14.44 23.19
C LYS A 91 26.90 13.18 24.04
N ASP A 92 25.69 12.81 24.45
CA ASP A 92 25.42 11.65 25.31
C ASP A 92 25.39 10.33 24.52
N VAL A 93 25.39 10.43 23.19
CA VAL A 93 25.34 9.31 22.24
C VAL A 93 26.70 9.12 21.54
N ALA A 94 27.78 9.67 22.11
CA ALA A 94 29.11 9.64 21.51
C ALA A 94 29.50 8.24 20.99
N PRO A 95 30.10 8.16 19.80
CA PRO A 95 30.28 6.91 19.08
C PRO A 95 31.40 6.10 19.73
N SER A 96 31.04 5.19 20.62
CA SER A 96 31.91 4.06 20.94
C SER A 96 31.99 3.17 19.70
N GLY A 97 32.91 3.51 18.79
CA GLY A 97 33.39 2.67 17.69
C GLY A 97 32.31 1.99 16.84
N GLY A 98 31.79 2.68 15.83
CA GLY A 98 31.23 2.02 14.64
C GLY A 98 29.71 1.95 14.49
N GLU A 99 28.90 2.34 15.48
CA GLU A 99 27.43 2.30 15.35
C GLU A 99 26.81 3.62 14.87
N LEU A 100 27.18 4.06 13.66
CA LEU A 100 26.34 4.97 12.85
C LEU A 100 25.25 4.21 12.08
N SER A 101 24.99 2.94 12.45
CA SER A 101 24.04 2.04 11.80
C SER A 101 22.58 2.50 11.91
N TRP A 102 22.27 3.41 12.83
CA TRP A 102 20.93 3.94 13.03
C TRP A 102 20.59 5.11 12.08
N ILE A 103 21.60 5.78 11.50
CA ILE A 103 21.41 6.80 10.46
C ILE A 103 21.35 6.06 9.11
N ASN A 104 20.18 5.52 8.79
CA ASN A 104 19.85 5.14 7.42
C ASN A 104 19.10 6.29 6.73
N LEU A 105 18.92 6.22 5.42
CA LEU A 105 18.27 7.28 4.63
C LEU A 105 16.84 7.59 5.13
N ASP A 106 16.16 6.58 5.69
CA ASP A 106 14.79 6.68 6.18
C ASP A 106 14.76 7.38 7.55
N SER A 107 15.70 7.07 8.45
CA SER A 107 15.93 7.83 9.69
C SER A 107 16.34 9.27 9.41
N TYR A 108 17.13 9.47 8.37
CA TYR A 108 17.60 10.79 7.97
C TYR A 108 16.47 11.67 7.43
N SER A 109 15.61 11.13 6.55
CA SER A 109 14.44 11.88 6.05
C SER A 109 13.47 12.24 7.17
N LEU A 110 13.26 11.33 8.13
CA LEU A 110 12.41 11.56 9.30
C LEU A 110 12.95 12.62 10.27
N ILE A 111 14.27 12.67 10.49
CA ILE A 111 14.90 13.58 11.47
C ILE A 111 15.12 14.98 10.87
N VAL A 112 15.51 15.04 9.60
CA VAL A 112 15.96 16.27 8.96
C VAL A 112 14.79 17.11 8.48
N ASP A 113 13.73 16.50 7.94
CA ASP A 113 12.63 17.26 7.35
C ASP A 113 11.36 16.41 7.12
N SER A 114 10.40 16.47 8.06
CA SER A 114 9.08 15.82 7.97
C SER A 114 8.23 16.31 6.77
N GLY A 115 8.69 17.35 6.05
CA GLY A 115 8.07 17.89 4.84
C GLY A 115 8.94 17.83 3.58
N TRP A 116 10.13 17.20 3.61
CA TRP A 116 10.96 17.13 2.41
C TRP A 116 10.41 16.08 1.44
N SER A 117 9.77 16.58 0.39
CA SER A 117 9.56 15.81 -0.84
C SER A 117 10.64 16.24 -1.83
N PRO A 118 11.46 15.31 -2.37
CA PRO A 118 12.40 15.66 -3.41
C PRO A 118 11.68 16.39 -4.57
N TYR A 119 12.28 17.39 -5.21
CA TYR A 119 11.61 18.19 -6.24
C TYR A 119 10.96 17.35 -7.35
N TRP A 120 11.50 16.16 -7.63
CA TRP A 120 11.00 15.20 -8.61
C TRP A 120 9.78 14.38 -8.17
N THR A 121 9.39 14.42 -6.89
CA THR A 121 8.19 13.75 -6.37
C THR A 121 6.93 14.63 -6.44
N THR A 122 7.10 15.94 -6.59
CA THR A 122 6.01 16.87 -6.86
C THR A 122 5.53 16.69 -8.30
N SER A 123 4.29 16.21 -8.48
CA SER A 123 3.63 15.96 -9.78
C SER A 123 3.40 17.22 -10.65
N ALA A 124 4.05 18.33 -10.31
CA ALA A 124 3.83 19.65 -10.87
C ALA A 124 4.81 20.04 -12.00
N ILE A 125 5.76 19.18 -12.38
CA ILE A 125 6.83 19.61 -13.29
C ILE A 125 6.97 18.72 -14.52
N SER A 126 6.15 19.02 -15.52
CA SER A 126 6.18 18.38 -16.83
C SER A 126 7.16 19.03 -17.82
N ASN A 127 7.93 20.06 -17.45
CA ASN A 127 8.93 20.72 -18.30
C ASN A 127 9.96 21.49 -17.46
N VAL A 128 10.90 20.80 -16.80
CA VAL A 128 12.04 21.47 -16.12
C VAL A 128 13.19 21.60 -17.11
N ASP A 129 13.59 22.83 -17.39
CA ASP A 129 14.85 23.16 -18.05
C ASP A 129 16.03 22.58 -17.23
N GLN A 130 16.99 21.91 -17.86
CA GLN A 130 18.12 21.26 -17.16
C GLN A 130 18.88 22.22 -16.23
N ASP A 131 18.90 23.51 -16.59
CA ASP A 131 19.55 24.56 -15.80
C ASP A 131 18.73 24.98 -14.57
N ALA A 132 17.40 24.78 -14.60
CA ALA A 132 16.51 24.94 -13.45
C ALA A 132 16.59 23.73 -12.50
N GLU A 133 16.78 22.53 -13.04
CA GLU A 133 17.01 21.30 -12.28
C GLU A 133 18.29 21.41 -11.43
N GLY A 134 19.41 21.83 -12.03
CA GLY A 134 20.68 22.03 -11.32
C GLY A 134 20.59 23.07 -10.19
N LYS A 135 19.77 24.11 -10.36
CA LYS A 135 19.54 25.15 -9.33
C LYS A 135 18.63 24.65 -8.19
N MET A 136 17.64 23.81 -8.48
CA MET A 136 16.80 23.20 -7.44
C MET A 136 17.61 22.19 -6.62
N LEU A 137 18.42 21.37 -7.28
CA LEU A 137 19.25 20.36 -6.63
C LEU A 137 20.33 21.01 -5.74
N THR A 138 20.94 22.11 -6.19
CA THR A 138 21.88 22.88 -5.35
C THR A 138 21.18 23.50 -4.12
N LYS A 139 19.98 24.06 -4.28
CA LYS A 139 19.20 24.59 -3.15
C LYS A 139 18.80 23.51 -2.16
N GLU A 140 18.45 22.32 -2.64
CA GLU A 140 18.19 21.16 -1.79
C GLU A 140 19.44 20.75 -1.02
N ILE A 141 20.60 20.63 -1.67
CA ILE A 141 21.88 20.33 -1.01
C ILE A 141 22.20 21.37 0.07
N GLU A 142 22.01 22.66 -0.21
CA GLU A 142 22.25 23.74 0.77
C GLU A 142 21.27 23.73 1.95
N ALA A 143 20.01 23.36 1.74
CA ALA A 143 19.04 23.16 2.81
C ALA A 143 19.42 21.95 3.67
N LEU A 144 19.83 20.86 3.02
CA LEU A 144 20.30 19.63 3.64
C LEU A 144 21.53 19.89 4.50
N GLU A 145 22.53 20.58 3.97
CA GLU A 145 23.75 20.96 4.69
C GLU A 145 23.45 21.86 5.89
N ARG A 146 22.52 22.81 5.76
CA ARG A 146 22.12 23.68 6.88
C ARG A 146 21.45 22.89 8.00
N ASN A 147 20.53 21.99 7.66
CA ASN A 147 19.83 21.17 8.65
C ASN A 147 20.76 20.14 9.31
N VAL A 148 21.76 19.64 8.58
CA VAL A 148 22.83 18.77 9.12
C VAL A 148 23.74 19.55 10.06
N LYS A 149 24.22 20.73 9.64
CA LYS A 149 25.11 21.58 10.46
C LYS A 149 24.40 22.05 11.73
N SER A 150 23.11 22.39 11.67
CA SER A 150 22.34 22.77 12.85
C SER A 150 22.15 21.59 13.81
N SER A 151 21.91 20.38 13.29
CA SER A 151 21.73 19.17 14.11
C SER A 151 23.04 18.65 14.73
N LEU A 152 24.18 18.81 14.04
CA LEU A 152 25.51 18.33 14.48
C LEU A 152 26.28 19.31 15.38
N SER A 153 25.83 20.56 15.54
CA SER A 153 26.55 21.61 16.30
C SER A 153 26.52 21.48 17.83
N GLY A 154 26.13 20.32 18.36
CA GLY A 154 26.70 19.80 19.61
C GLY A 154 25.94 20.03 20.93
N ASP A 155 24.83 20.78 21.00
CA ASP A 155 24.03 20.89 22.24
C ASP A 155 22.53 20.73 22.06
N ALA A 156 22.07 20.47 20.83
CA ALA A 156 20.68 20.16 20.54
C ALA A 156 20.34 18.70 20.90
N ALA A 157 19.14 18.48 21.42
CA ALA A 157 18.56 17.14 21.52
C ALA A 157 18.46 16.53 20.11
N ILE A 158 18.80 15.25 19.97
CA ILE A 158 18.76 14.52 18.69
C ILE A 158 17.34 14.55 18.12
N VAL A 159 16.37 14.32 18.99
CA VAL A 159 14.94 14.52 18.74
C VAL A 159 14.41 15.41 19.85
N ASN A 160 14.00 16.64 19.52
CA ASN A 160 13.37 17.53 20.48
C ASN A 160 11.92 17.07 20.74
N ALA A 161 11.29 17.53 21.83
CA ALA A 161 9.94 17.08 22.20
C ALA A 161 8.88 17.32 21.11
N SER A 162 9.01 18.40 20.33
CA SER A 162 8.12 18.70 19.19
C SER A 162 8.28 17.69 18.05
N LYS A 163 9.51 17.39 17.65
CA LYS A 163 9.83 16.40 16.61
C LYS A 163 9.52 14.99 17.08
N ALA A 164 9.69 14.68 18.37
CA ALA A 164 9.29 13.39 18.93
C ALA A 164 7.77 13.20 18.81
N ALA A 165 6.97 14.24 19.07
CA ALA A 165 5.53 14.20 18.88
C ALA A 165 5.14 14.06 17.40
N GLU A 166 5.78 14.79 16.49
CA GLU A 166 5.57 14.65 15.04
C GLU A 166 5.93 13.24 14.53
N MET A 167 7.05 12.69 14.99
CA MET A 167 7.48 11.33 14.63
C MET A 167 6.54 10.27 15.21
N GLU A 168 6.02 10.47 16.42
CA GLU A 168 5.03 9.56 17.01
C GLU A 168 3.70 9.62 16.24
N GLU A 169 3.26 10.80 15.80
CA GLU A 169 2.10 10.94 14.91
C GLU A 169 2.36 10.23 13.57
N ALA A 170 3.53 10.43 12.96
CA ALA A 170 3.91 9.75 11.72
C ALA A 170 3.99 8.22 11.87
N ALA A 171 4.42 7.73 13.03
CA ALA A 171 4.38 6.31 13.36
C ALA A 171 2.94 5.80 13.44
N GLN A 172 2.04 6.52 14.11
CA GLN A 172 0.62 6.16 14.20
C GLN A 172 -0.06 6.14 12.83
N VAL A 173 0.21 7.14 11.98
CA VAL A 173 -0.27 7.15 10.59
C VAL A 173 0.24 5.92 9.86
N SER A 174 1.54 5.63 9.94
CA SER A 174 2.15 4.46 9.27
C SER A 174 1.56 3.12 9.75
N TYR A 175 1.22 3.01 11.04
CA TYR A 175 0.50 1.83 11.58
C TYR A 175 -0.87 1.64 10.94
N LEU A 176 -1.65 2.73 10.87
CA LEU A 176 -3.00 2.68 10.31
C LEU A 176 -2.98 2.43 8.79
N GLU A 177 -2.00 3.00 8.08
CA GLU A 177 -1.75 2.67 6.68
C GLU A 177 -1.42 1.18 6.51
N GLY A 178 -0.56 0.61 7.36
CA GLY A 178 -0.26 -0.82 7.33
C GLY A 178 -1.51 -1.69 7.54
N TYR A 179 -2.36 -1.37 8.51
CA TYR A 179 -3.62 -2.10 8.72
C TYR A 179 -4.59 -1.94 7.55
N ARG A 180 -4.64 -0.76 6.93
CA ARG A 180 -5.45 -0.51 5.74
C ARG A 180 -4.99 -1.40 4.57
N GLU A 181 -3.70 -1.50 4.32
CA GLU A 181 -3.16 -2.39 3.26
C GLU A 181 -3.47 -3.87 3.55
N TYR A 182 -3.43 -4.31 4.81
CA TYR A 182 -3.90 -5.64 5.18
C TYR A 182 -5.39 -5.86 4.91
N ALA A 183 -6.22 -4.85 5.17
CA ALA A 183 -7.65 -4.94 4.86
C ALA A 183 -7.87 -5.08 3.35
N TYR A 184 -7.14 -4.33 2.52
CA TYR A 184 -7.18 -4.47 1.06
C TYR A 184 -6.75 -5.85 0.60
N PHE A 185 -5.67 -6.39 1.18
CA PHE A 185 -5.25 -7.76 0.91
C PHE A 185 -6.39 -8.75 1.22
N VAL A 186 -7.05 -8.63 2.38
CA VAL A 186 -8.14 -9.54 2.76
C VAL A 186 -9.32 -9.44 1.80
N PHE A 187 -9.75 -8.23 1.42
CA PHE A 187 -10.84 -8.05 0.47
C PHE A 187 -10.51 -8.66 -0.91
N ASN A 188 -9.33 -8.34 -1.44
CA ASN A 188 -8.89 -8.88 -2.72
C ASN A 188 -8.63 -10.39 -2.67
N PHE A 189 -8.21 -10.93 -1.53
CA PHE A 189 -8.02 -12.37 -1.36
C PHE A 189 -9.35 -13.12 -1.33
N ILE A 190 -10.36 -12.57 -0.65
CA ILE A 190 -11.71 -13.14 -0.67
C ILE A 190 -12.30 -13.04 -2.06
N ALA A 191 -12.12 -11.92 -2.77
CA ALA A 191 -12.58 -11.78 -4.14
C ALA A 191 -11.90 -12.76 -5.11
N PHE A 192 -10.58 -12.84 -5.04
CA PHE A 192 -9.77 -13.85 -5.75
C PHE A 192 -10.35 -15.24 -5.55
N TYR A 193 -10.53 -15.65 -4.29
CA TYR A 193 -11.05 -16.97 -3.97
C TYR A 193 -12.48 -17.16 -4.51
N GLY A 194 -13.33 -16.14 -4.40
CA GLY A 194 -14.72 -16.17 -4.88
C GLY A 194 -14.82 -16.43 -6.39
N TYR A 195 -14.13 -15.64 -7.21
CA TYR A 195 -14.14 -15.84 -8.67
C TYR A 195 -13.36 -17.08 -9.12
N LEU A 196 -12.32 -17.48 -8.37
CA LEU A 196 -11.63 -18.75 -8.60
C LEU A 196 -12.58 -19.94 -8.50
N LEU A 197 -13.56 -19.92 -7.57
CA LEU A 197 -14.56 -20.98 -7.48
C LEU A 197 -15.39 -21.08 -8.76
N GLY A 198 -15.83 -19.96 -9.33
CA GLY A 198 -16.57 -19.95 -10.61
C GLY A 198 -15.75 -20.53 -11.77
N VAL A 199 -14.46 -20.19 -11.86
CA VAL A 199 -13.54 -20.78 -12.85
C VAL A 199 -13.39 -22.29 -12.65
N VAL A 200 -13.20 -22.73 -11.40
CA VAL A 200 -13.01 -24.15 -11.07
C VAL A 200 -14.27 -24.96 -11.36
N VAL A 201 -15.44 -24.48 -10.94
CA VAL A 201 -16.73 -25.12 -11.18
C VAL A 201 -17.00 -25.27 -12.68
N TYR A 202 -16.64 -24.27 -13.49
CA TYR A 202 -16.79 -24.34 -14.95
C TYR A 202 -15.94 -25.46 -15.59
N TYR A 203 -14.68 -25.64 -15.15
CA TYR A 203 -13.81 -26.69 -15.71
C TYR A 203 -14.05 -28.08 -15.10
N PHE A 204 -14.70 -28.15 -13.93
CA PHE A 204 -15.04 -29.38 -13.24
C PHE A 204 -16.55 -29.51 -13.05
N ASP A 205 -17.29 -29.59 -14.15
CA ASP A 205 -18.76 -29.55 -14.21
C ASP A 205 -19.46 -30.68 -13.43
N ALA A 206 -18.87 -31.87 -13.40
CA ALA A 206 -19.45 -33.06 -12.79
C ALA A 206 -19.01 -33.21 -11.32
N ASP A 207 -19.84 -32.78 -10.37
CA ASP A 207 -19.61 -32.87 -8.91
C ASP A 207 -19.13 -34.28 -8.45
N GLU A 208 -19.69 -35.33 -9.06
CA GLU A 208 -19.40 -36.73 -8.71
C GLU A 208 -18.00 -37.19 -9.14
N ASN A 209 -17.38 -36.55 -10.14
CA ASN A 209 -16.09 -36.93 -10.71
C ASN A 209 -14.94 -35.98 -10.34
N GLN A 210 -15.18 -35.04 -9.43
CA GLN A 210 -14.18 -34.06 -9.05
C GLN A 210 -13.03 -34.68 -8.22
N PRO A 211 -11.77 -34.28 -8.49
CA PRO A 211 -10.65 -34.61 -7.62
C PRO A 211 -10.88 -34.13 -6.19
N ALA A 212 -10.33 -34.85 -5.21
CA ALA A 212 -10.48 -34.50 -3.79
C ALA A 212 -10.02 -33.06 -3.47
N ALA A 213 -8.98 -32.58 -4.15
CA ALA A 213 -8.49 -31.20 -4.00
C ALA A 213 -9.53 -30.16 -4.42
N VAL A 214 -10.29 -30.40 -5.49
CA VAL A 214 -11.35 -29.50 -5.98
C VAL A 214 -12.52 -29.48 -4.99
N ARG A 215 -12.92 -30.64 -4.46
CA ARG A 215 -13.97 -30.72 -3.44
C ARG A 215 -13.61 -29.98 -2.15
N GLN A 216 -12.35 -30.12 -1.72
CA GLN A 216 -11.84 -29.39 -0.56
C GLN A 216 -11.75 -27.89 -0.83
N LEU A 217 -11.35 -27.49 -2.04
CA LEU A 217 -11.32 -26.09 -2.44
C LEU A 217 -12.71 -25.44 -2.37
N LYS A 218 -13.77 -26.17 -2.78
CA LYS A 218 -15.17 -25.74 -2.66
C LYS A 218 -15.76 -25.89 -1.25
N LEU A 219 -14.97 -26.34 -0.26
CA LEU A 219 -15.42 -26.57 1.12
C LEU A 219 -16.63 -27.53 1.23
N GLY A 220 -16.78 -28.44 0.26
CA GLY A 220 -17.91 -29.38 0.20
C GLY A 220 -19.20 -28.82 -0.39
N TYR A 221 -19.22 -27.59 -0.92
CA TYR A 221 -20.36 -27.05 -1.66
C TYR A 221 -20.59 -27.77 -3.00
N SER A 222 -21.85 -27.82 -3.42
CA SER A 222 -22.22 -28.17 -4.79
C SER A 222 -21.62 -27.16 -5.77
N ASN A 223 -21.54 -27.52 -7.05
CA ASN A 223 -21.07 -26.59 -8.07
C ASN A 223 -21.90 -25.30 -8.13
N ASP A 224 -23.22 -25.41 -8.13
CA ASP A 224 -24.13 -24.26 -8.19
C ASP A 224 -23.98 -23.33 -6.97
N ASP A 225 -23.90 -23.92 -5.77
CA ASP A 225 -23.72 -23.14 -4.53
C ASP A 225 -22.35 -22.46 -4.49
N ALA A 226 -21.29 -23.15 -4.94
CA ALA A 226 -19.93 -22.62 -4.95
C ALA A 226 -19.77 -21.47 -5.95
N ASP A 227 -20.35 -21.60 -7.15
CA ASP A 227 -20.36 -20.53 -8.16
C ASP A 227 -21.12 -19.31 -7.64
N TRP A 228 -22.35 -19.51 -7.14
CA TRP A 228 -23.17 -18.42 -6.61
C TRP A 228 -22.51 -17.72 -5.41
N ALA A 229 -22.10 -18.48 -4.39
CA ALA A 229 -21.51 -17.92 -3.18
C ALA A 229 -20.15 -17.25 -3.45
N GLY A 230 -19.36 -17.85 -4.35
CA GLY A 230 -18.08 -17.29 -4.78
C GLY A 230 -18.25 -15.96 -5.49
N ASN A 231 -19.15 -15.91 -6.48
CA ASN A 231 -19.44 -14.69 -7.22
C ASN A 231 -20.00 -13.58 -6.31
N PHE A 232 -20.94 -13.92 -5.42
CA PHE A 232 -21.47 -13.00 -4.42
C PHE A 232 -20.37 -12.44 -3.50
N ALA A 233 -19.49 -13.29 -2.99
CA ALA A 233 -18.40 -12.87 -2.12
C ALA A 233 -17.42 -11.94 -2.86
N GLY A 234 -17.11 -12.24 -4.13
CA GLY A 234 -16.26 -11.42 -4.98
C GLY A 234 -16.85 -10.04 -5.24
N ASP A 235 -18.08 -10.00 -5.75
CA ASP A 235 -18.80 -8.76 -6.03
C ASP A 235 -18.93 -7.90 -4.75
N PHE A 236 -19.23 -8.52 -3.62
CA PHE A 236 -19.38 -7.81 -2.35
C PHE A 236 -18.05 -7.20 -1.88
N MET A 237 -16.94 -7.94 -1.93
CA MET A 237 -15.63 -7.43 -1.52
C MET A 237 -15.14 -6.30 -2.41
N TRP A 238 -15.27 -6.42 -3.74
CA TRP A 238 -14.90 -5.36 -4.67
C TRP A 238 -15.87 -4.17 -4.67
N THR A 239 -17.05 -4.32 -4.09
CA THR A 239 -17.94 -3.18 -3.80
C THR A 239 -17.53 -2.47 -2.50
N VAL A 240 -17.14 -3.21 -1.47
CA VAL A 240 -16.74 -2.66 -0.17
C VAL A 240 -15.38 -1.96 -0.22
N GLU A 241 -14.43 -2.51 -0.98
CA GLU A 241 -13.06 -1.99 -1.05
C GLU A 241 -12.99 -0.50 -1.45
N PRO A 242 -13.64 -0.02 -2.52
CA PRO A 242 -13.66 1.40 -2.87
C PRO A 242 -14.19 2.31 -1.75
N ILE A 243 -15.19 1.84 -1.00
CA ILE A 243 -15.75 2.58 0.14
C ILE A 243 -14.68 2.75 1.23
N VAL A 244 -13.95 1.68 1.54
CA VAL A 244 -12.85 1.73 2.51
C VAL A 244 -11.73 2.63 2.02
N ILE A 245 -11.36 2.57 0.74
CA ILE A 245 -10.36 3.45 0.14
C ILE A 245 -10.73 4.91 0.33
N LEU A 246 -11.97 5.28 -0.03
CA LEU A 246 -12.44 6.66 0.03
C LEU A 246 -12.58 7.18 1.47
N LEU A 247 -12.98 6.33 2.42
CA LEU A 247 -13.14 6.71 3.82
C LEU A 247 -11.82 6.67 4.61
N SER A 248 -10.82 5.94 4.13
CA SER A 248 -9.56 5.74 4.86
C SER A 248 -8.84 7.03 5.26
N PRO A 249 -8.73 8.10 4.43
CA PRO A 249 -8.03 9.32 4.84
C PRO A 249 -8.76 10.04 5.97
N PHE A 250 -10.09 10.01 5.95
CA PHE A 250 -10.92 10.60 7.00
C PHE A 250 -10.79 9.83 8.32
N ILE A 251 -10.82 8.50 8.25
CA ILE A 251 -10.68 7.63 9.43
C ILE A 251 -9.29 7.81 10.04
N ILE A 252 -8.23 7.75 9.22
CA ILE A 252 -6.84 7.92 9.68
C ILE A 252 -6.68 9.30 10.33
N SER A 253 -7.08 10.38 9.64
CA SER A 253 -6.97 11.74 10.19
C SER A 253 -7.73 11.92 11.53
N ARG A 254 -8.87 11.25 11.68
CA ARG A 254 -9.65 11.31 12.92
C ARG A 254 -9.03 10.50 14.06
N LEU A 255 -8.37 9.38 13.75
CA LEU A 255 -7.71 8.52 14.73
C LEU A 255 -6.35 9.07 15.15
N THR A 256 -5.64 9.78 14.26
CA THR A 256 -4.30 10.33 14.53
C THR A 256 -4.31 11.77 15.03
N LYS A 257 -5.44 12.50 14.91
CA LYS A 257 -5.58 13.82 15.54
C LYS A 257 -5.37 13.69 17.05
N SER A 258 -4.14 14.01 17.47
CA SER A 258 -3.79 14.23 18.85
C SER A 258 -4.79 15.24 19.44
N LYS A 259 -5.31 14.93 20.62
CA LYS A 259 -6.02 15.90 21.46
C LYS A 259 -5.00 16.94 21.95
N GLY A 260 -4.52 17.78 21.04
CA GLY A 260 -3.58 18.86 21.32
C GLY A 260 -4.30 20.21 21.37
N ASP A 261 -4.37 20.74 22.58
CA ASP A 261 -4.50 22.16 22.93
C ASP A 261 -5.70 22.94 22.39
N LYS A 262 -6.75 22.96 23.23
CA LYS A 262 -7.48 24.22 23.43
C LYS A 262 -6.47 25.25 23.93
N VAL A 263 -5.85 25.99 23.01
CA VAL A 263 -5.16 27.24 23.32
C VAL A 263 -6.17 28.09 24.09
N LYS A 264 -5.97 28.24 25.40
CA LYS A 264 -6.70 29.24 26.18
C LYS A 264 -6.36 30.58 25.56
N LYS A 265 -7.35 31.22 24.95
CA LYS A 265 -7.32 32.65 24.68
C LYS A 265 -7.48 33.33 26.03
N ASP A 266 -6.38 33.76 26.62
CA ASP A 266 -6.36 34.85 27.59
C ASP A 266 -5.61 36.02 26.94
#